data_AF-A0A259TKC8-F1
#
_entry.id   AF-A0A259TKC8-F1
#
_cell.length_a   1.000
_cell.length_b   1.000
_cell.length_c   1.000
_cell.angle_alpha   90.00
_cell.angle_beta   90.00
_cell.angle_gamma   90.00
#
_symmetry.space_group_name_H-M   'P 1'
#
loop_
_entity.id
_entity.type
_entity.pdbx_description
1 polymer ?
#
loop_
_entity_poly.entity_id
_entity_poly.type
_entity_poly.pdbx_seq_one_letter_code
_entity_poly.pdbx_strand_id
1 'polypeptide(L)'
;MISLGIRSDKGTSTANQEVLPVIDARWNSPRGKYYEFSFLNSQACTVIVNGKDKNVLDADQGFQINDNDALIESVVIVEVGIDYKWSGKYGA
;
A
#
# COMPACT_ATOMS: atom_id res chain seq x y z
N MET A 1 21.41 2.32 -10.68
CA MET A 1 20.25 2.06 -11.57
C MET A 1 19.04 1.88 -10.67
N ILE A 2 18.09 2.81 -10.69
CA ILE A 2 16.80 2.58 -10.02
C ILE A 2 16.03 1.65 -10.95
N SER A 3 15.77 0.43 -10.50
CA SER A 3 14.97 -0.52 -11.28
C SER A 3 13.55 0.03 -11.35
N LEU A 4 13.10 0.40 -12.56
CA LEU A 4 11.68 0.54 -12.84
C LEU A 4 11.04 -0.84 -12.76
N GLY A 5 9.87 -0.96 -12.13
CA GLY A 5 9.22 -2.25 -12.01
C GLY A 5 7.79 -2.14 -11.51
N ILE A 6 7.04 -3.22 -11.71
CA ILE A 6 5.77 -3.47 -11.06
C ILE A 6 6.03 -4.43 -9.90
N ARG A 7 5.50 -4.11 -8.72
CA ARG A 7 5.41 -5.03 -7.60
C ARG A 7 3.95 -5.22 -7.23
N SER A 8 3.63 -6.39 -6.71
CA SER A 8 2.31 -6.70 -6.18
C SER A 8 2.45 -7.65 -5.02
N ASP A 9 1.51 -7.58 -4.09
CA ASP A 9 1.41 -8.54 -3.00
C ASP A 9 -0.05 -8.77 -2.62
N LYS A 10 -0.30 -9.86 -1.90
CA LYS A 10 -1.58 -10.18 -1.30
C LYS A 10 -1.37 -10.90 0.03
N GLY A 11 -2.31 -10.74 0.94
CA GLY A 11 -2.22 -11.42 2.22
C GLY A 11 -3.41 -11.15 3.10
N THR A 12 -3.28 -11.57 4.35
CA THR A 12 -4.24 -11.33 5.41
C THR A 12 -3.57 -10.45 6.47
N SER A 13 -4.20 -9.35 6.86
CA SER A 13 -3.62 -8.37 7.77
C SER A 13 -3.49 -8.90 9.21
N THR A 14 -2.47 -8.42 9.91
CA THR A 14 -2.49 -8.34 11.38
C THR A 14 -2.86 -6.91 11.80
N ALA A 15 -3.02 -6.65 13.09
CA ALA A 15 -3.39 -5.32 13.57
C ALA A 15 -2.32 -4.29 13.22
N ASN A 16 -2.72 -3.18 12.59
CA ASN A 16 -1.83 -2.11 12.13
C ASN A 16 -0.72 -2.61 11.18
N GLN A 17 -1.07 -3.53 10.28
CA GLN A 17 -0.12 -4.09 9.32
C GLN A 17 0.20 -3.10 8.20
N GLU A 18 1.47 -2.73 8.06
CA GLU A 18 2.01 -2.11 6.85
C GLU A 18 2.12 -3.16 5.74
N VAL A 19 1.45 -2.91 4.60
CA VAL A 19 1.39 -3.89 3.50
C VAL A 19 2.49 -3.69 2.47
N LEU A 20 3.19 -2.56 2.49
CA LEU A 20 4.32 -2.33 1.60
C LEU A 20 5.60 -2.98 2.16
N PRO A 21 6.28 -3.83 1.38
CA PRO A 21 7.49 -4.50 1.81
C PRO A 21 8.67 -3.53 1.93
N VAL A 22 9.55 -3.83 2.90
CA VAL A 22 10.88 -3.23 2.96
C VAL A 22 11.68 -3.67 1.74
N ILE A 23 12.19 -2.71 0.97
CA ILE A 23 13.06 -2.92 -0.20
C ILE A 23 14.52 -2.99 0.24
N ASP A 24 14.98 -2.01 1.01
CA ASP A 24 16.33 -1.99 1.58
C ASP A 24 16.28 -1.36 2.98
N ALA A 25 16.45 -2.18 4.01
CA ALA A 25 16.40 -1.75 5.40
C ALA A 25 17.48 -0.70 5.76
N ARG A 26 18.50 -0.49 4.91
CA ARG A 26 19.56 0.48 5.14
C ARG A 26 19.20 1.90 4.70
N TRP A 27 18.11 2.08 3.95
CA TRP A 27 17.70 3.40 3.47
C TRP A 27 16.88 4.15 4.53
N ASN A 28 17.00 5.48 4.55
CA ASN A 28 16.19 6.34 5.42
C ASN A 28 14.68 6.17 5.15
N SER A 29 14.31 5.90 3.89
CA SER A 29 12.99 5.39 3.52
C SER A 29 13.18 3.97 2.96
N PRO A 30 13.03 2.93 3.80
CA PRO A 30 13.37 1.57 3.41
C PRO A 30 12.33 0.90 2.51
N ARG A 31 11.21 1.59 2.22
CA ARG A 31 10.12 1.11 1.37
C ARG A 31 10.15 1.76 0.00
N GLY A 32 9.48 1.12 -0.95
CA GLY A 32 9.30 1.69 -2.28
C GLY A 32 8.41 2.92 -2.26
N LYS A 33 8.70 3.85 -3.18
CA LYS A 33 7.80 4.93 -3.55
C LYS A 33 7.08 4.54 -4.84
N TYR A 34 5.77 4.44 -4.77
CA TYR A 34 4.95 3.98 -5.89
C TYR A 34 4.19 5.16 -6.51
N TYR A 35 4.39 5.40 -7.81
CA TYR A 35 3.75 6.50 -8.54
C TYR A 35 2.45 6.07 -9.25
N GLU A 36 2.26 4.77 -9.43
CA GLU A 36 0.94 4.18 -9.71
C GLU A 36 0.72 3.09 -8.69
N PHE A 37 -0.49 3.01 -8.14
CA PHE A 37 -0.80 2.04 -7.08
C PHE A 37 -2.29 1.72 -7.08
N SER A 38 -2.63 0.46 -6.83
CA SER A 38 -3.99 0.00 -6.63
C SER A 38 -4.04 -0.94 -5.43
N PHE A 39 -5.05 -0.76 -4.58
CA PHE A 39 -5.33 -1.57 -3.41
C PHE A 39 -6.78 -2.03 -3.44
N LEU A 40 -7.04 -3.26 -2.99
CA LEU A 40 -8.37 -3.82 -2.80
C LEU A 40 -8.43 -4.64 -1.51
N ASN A 41 -9.50 -4.46 -0.72
CA ASN A 41 -9.83 -5.26 0.46
C ASN A 41 -11.05 -6.16 0.22
N SER A 42 -11.14 -7.30 0.92
CA SER A 42 -12.28 -8.23 0.80
C SER A 42 -13.28 -8.11 1.97
N GLN A 43 -12.89 -7.42 3.04
CA GLN A 43 -13.69 -7.15 4.23
C GLN A 43 -13.61 -5.66 4.56
N ALA A 44 -14.66 -5.08 5.13
CA ALA A 44 -14.64 -3.67 5.52
C ALA A 44 -13.47 -3.38 6.49
N CYS A 45 -12.73 -2.30 6.24
CA CYS A 45 -11.53 -1.97 6.99
C CYS A 45 -11.21 -0.46 6.95
N THR A 46 -10.32 -0.04 7.84
CA THR A 46 -9.69 1.27 7.83
C THR A 46 -8.27 1.16 7.29
N VAL A 47 -7.94 1.98 6.30
CA VAL A 47 -6.57 2.12 5.80
C VAL A 47 -6.01 3.50 6.08
N ILE A 48 -4.76 3.55 6.54
CA ILE A 48 -3.98 4.79 6.70
C ILE A 48 -2.97 4.83 5.57
N VAL A 49 -3.08 5.83 4.71
CA VAL A 49 -2.20 6.01 3.56
C VAL A 49 -1.19 7.11 3.85
N ASN A 50 0.10 6.83 3.65
CA ASN A 50 1.21 7.76 3.86
C ASN A 50 1.24 8.38 5.28
N GLY A 51 0.73 7.67 6.29
CA GLY A 51 0.61 8.18 7.66
C GLY A 51 -0.38 9.35 7.83
N LYS A 52 -1.24 9.60 6.83
CA LYS A 52 -2.22 10.69 6.83
C LYS A 52 -3.63 10.16 7.18
N ASP A 53 -4.63 10.56 6.40
CA ASP A 53 -6.04 10.34 6.68
C ASP A 53 -6.38 8.84 6.82
N LYS A 54 -7.34 8.59 7.72
CA LYS A 54 -7.98 7.28 7.86
C LYS A 54 -9.09 7.18 6.83
N ASN A 55 -8.95 6.22 5.93
CA ASN A 55 -9.94 5.94 4.89
C ASN A 55 -10.71 4.69 5.31
N VAL A 56 -12.01 4.84 5.54
CA VAL A 56 -12.90 3.71 5.82
C VAL A 56 -13.39 3.16 4.48
N LEU A 57 -13.13 1.88 4.24
CA LEU A 57 -13.48 1.16 3.02
C LEU A 57 -14.48 0.06 3.39
N ASP A 58 -15.58 -0.05 2.63
CA ASP A 58 -16.48 -1.21 2.73
C ASP A 58 -15.81 -2.47 2.16
N ALA A 59 -16.44 -3.62 2.35
CA ALA A 59 -16.00 -4.85 1.70
C ALA A 59 -15.96 -4.69 0.16
N ASP A 60 -14.96 -5.30 -0.47
CA ASP A 60 -14.72 -5.24 -1.92
C ASP A 60 -14.47 -3.84 -2.48
N GLN A 61 -14.11 -2.88 -1.61
CA GLN A 61 -13.65 -1.56 -2.01
C GLN A 61 -12.12 -1.49 -2.07
N GLY A 62 -11.63 -0.34 -2.50
CA GLY A 62 -10.24 -0.10 -2.76
C GLY A 62 -9.99 1.33 -3.21
N PHE A 63 -8.74 1.62 -3.55
CA PHE A 63 -8.37 2.90 -4.15
C PHE A 63 -7.29 2.68 -5.21
N GLN A 64 -7.17 3.66 -6.10
CA GLN A 64 -6.14 3.71 -7.11
C GLN A 64 -5.59 5.13 -7.20
N ILE A 65 -4.30 5.24 -7.44
CA ILE A 65 -3.62 6.49 -7.80
C ILE A 65 -2.86 6.34 -9.12
N ASN A 66 -2.63 7.45 -9.80
CA ASN A 66 -1.81 7.54 -11.00
C ASN A 66 -0.62 8.50 -10.82
N ASP A 67 0.16 8.70 -11.89
CA ASP A 67 1.40 9.48 -11.90
C ASP A 67 1.23 10.98 -11.60
N ASN A 68 -0.01 11.50 -11.61
CA ASN A 68 -0.33 12.88 -11.25
C ASN A 68 -0.68 13.03 -9.76
N ASP A 69 -0.87 11.92 -9.04
CA ASP A 69 -1.22 11.92 -7.62
C ASP A 69 0.04 11.87 -6.73
N ALA A 70 -0.15 12.05 -5.42
CA ALA A 70 0.93 11.89 -4.46
C ALA A 70 1.41 10.44 -4.39
N LEU A 71 2.73 10.23 -4.40
CA LEU A 71 3.35 8.91 -4.29
C LEU A 71 2.84 8.13 -3.07
N ILE A 72 2.64 6.83 -3.22
CA ILE A 72 2.38 5.91 -2.10
C ILE A 72 3.72 5.45 -1.52
N GLU A 73 3.94 5.76 -0.25
CA GLU A 73 5.12 5.39 0.53
C GLU A 73 4.75 4.49 1.74
N SER A 74 3.48 4.45 2.14
CA SER A 74 2.97 3.61 3.24
C SER A 74 1.47 3.32 3.05
N VAL A 75 1.07 2.09 3.34
CA VAL A 75 -0.36 1.69 3.44
C VAL A 75 -0.51 0.76 4.64
N VAL A 76 -1.22 1.22 5.66
CA VAL A 76 -1.45 0.46 6.90
C VAL A 76 -2.91 0.05 7.00
N ILE A 77 -3.17 -1.25 7.12
CA ILE A 77 -4.50 -1.78 7.48
C ILE A 77 -4.60 -1.82 9.01
N VAL A 78 -5.62 -1.20 9.57
CA VAL A 78 -5.77 -1.09 11.04
C VAL A 78 -6.26 -2.41 11.64
N GLU A 79 -7.24 -3.04 11.01
CA GLU A 79 -7.93 -4.24 11.50
C GLU A 79 -7.14 -5.53 11.25
N VAL A 80 -7.45 -6.57 12.03
CA VAL A 80 -6.90 -7.93 11.89
C VAL A 80 -7.77 -8.73 10.94
N GLY A 81 -7.15 -9.61 10.15
CA GLY A 81 -7.88 -10.61 9.37
C GLY A 81 -8.48 -10.06 8.08
N ILE A 82 -8.01 -8.91 7.59
CA ILE A 82 -8.46 -8.32 6.33
C ILE A 82 -7.65 -8.93 5.20
N ASP A 83 -8.32 -9.59 4.27
CA ASP A 83 -7.72 -10.09 3.05
C ASP A 83 -7.59 -8.96 2.05
N TYR A 84 -6.37 -8.73 1.60
CA TYR A 84 -6.03 -7.63 0.70
C TYR A 84 -5.18 -8.10 -0.47
N LYS A 85 -5.19 -7.30 -1.53
CA LYS A 85 -4.20 -7.35 -2.61
C LYS A 85 -3.86 -5.94 -3.07
N TRP A 86 -2.64 -5.76 -3.53
CA TRP A 86 -2.22 -4.51 -4.13
C TRP A 86 -1.23 -4.73 -5.27
N SER A 87 -1.11 -3.73 -6.14
CA SER A 87 -0.06 -3.63 -7.15
C SER A 87 0.37 -2.19 -7.32
N GLY A 88 1.66 -1.96 -7.57
CA GLY A 88 2.17 -0.62 -7.83
C GLY A 88 3.41 -0.60 -8.70
N LYS A 89 3.58 0.51 -9.43
CA LYS A 89 4.80 0.81 -10.19
C LYS A 89 5.72 1.69 -9.35
N TYR A 90 7.00 1.34 -9.34
CA TYR A 90 8.03 2.05 -8.60
C TYR A 90 9.22 2.42 -9.51
N GLY A 91 10.02 3.39 -9.06
CA GLY A 91 11.28 3.77 -9.71
C GLY A 91 11.27 5.06 -10.52
N ALA A 92 10.32 5.97 -10.27
CA ALA A 92 10.39 7.35 -10.74
C ALA A 92 11.50 8.13 -10.04
#